data_AF-A0A2A7AMC7-F1
#
_entry.id   AF-A0A2A7AMC7-F1
#
_cell.length_a   1.000
_cell.length_b   1.000
_cell.length_c   1.000
_cell.angle_alpha   90.00
_cell.angle_beta   90.00
_cell.angle_gamma   90.00
#
_symmetry.space_group_name_H-M   'P 1'
#
loop_
_entity.id
_entity.type
_entity.pdbx_description
1 polymer ?
#
loop_
_entity_poly.entity_id
_entity_poly.type
_entity_poly.pdbx_seq_one_letter_code
_entity_poly.pdbx_strand_id
1 'polypeptide(L)'
;MKEIALGYTLAKPVATQEQCTAYAAMAEAVNAHNAACAVGDSLWVVEDKADRYEVAEGGTVPEPEPASTLPTTEERLAALEAGLIELAAQEV
;
A
#
# COMPACT_ATOMS: atom_id res chain seq x y z
N MET A 1 -15.08 -1.17 -24.07
CA MET A 1 -14.99 -0.95 -22.61
C MET A 1 -14.84 0.54 -22.38
N LYS A 2 -15.52 1.08 -21.38
CA LYS A 2 -15.41 2.50 -21.02
C LYS A 2 -14.03 2.69 -20.37
N GLU A 3 -13.26 3.66 -20.82
CA GLU A 3 -11.97 3.99 -20.20
C GLU A 3 -12.25 4.61 -18.83
N ILE A 4 -11.74 3.99 -17.77
CA ILE A 4 -11.88 4.48 -16.39
C ILE A 4 -10.64 5.29 -16.09
N ALA A 5 -10.85 6.57 -15.82
CA ALA A 5 -9.80 7.54 -15.51
C ALA A 5 -10.24 8.43 -14.35
N LEU A 6 -9.33 9.31 -13.92
CA LEU A 6 -9.63 10.35 -12.94
C LEU A 6 -10.89 11.14 -13.33
N GLY A 7 -11.80 11.37 -12.39
CA GLY A 7 -13.09 12.01 -12.62
C GLY A 7 -14.20 11.09 -13.15
N TYR A 8 -13.93 9.79 -13.32
CA TYR A 8 -14.98 8.82 -13.64
C TYR A 8 -15.98 8.72 -12.47
N THR A 9 -17.28 8.74 -12.78
CA THR A 9 -18.34 8.66 -11.78
C THR A 9 -19.32 7.53 -12.04
N LEU A 10 -19.77 6.87 -10.96
CA LEU A 10 -20.85 5.89 -10.96
C LEU A 10 -21.98 6.36 -10.04
N ALA A 11 -23.19 6.52 -10.57
CA ALA A 11 -24.34 6.98 -9.79
C ALA A 11 -24.83 5.91 -8.79
N LYS A 12 -25.29 6.35 -7.62
CA LYS A 12 -25.97 5.51 -6.63
C LYS A 12 -27.50 5.56 -6.82
N PRO A 13 -28.25 4.50 -6.42
CA PRO A 13 -27.74 3.25 -5.86
C PRO A 13 -27.16 2.33 -6.94
N VAL A 14 -26.16 1.54 -6.55
CA VAL A 14 -25.70 0.38 -7.33
C VAL A 14 -26.66 -0.77 -6.99
N ALA A 15 -27.65 -0.98 -7.85
CA ALA A 15 -28.73 -1.95 -7.66
C ALA A 15 -28.74 -3.08 -8.71
N THR A 16 -28.29 -2.81 -9.94
CA THR A 16 -28.26 -3.81 -11.01
C THR A 16 -26.91 -4.52 -11.12
N GLN A 17 -26.92 -5.71 -11.71
CA GLN A 17 -25.69 -6.45 -11.97
C GLN A 17 -24.72 -5.66 -12.84
N GLU A 18 -25.20 -4.92 -13.85
CA GLU A 18 -24.31 -4.09 -14.67
C GLU A 18 -23.67 -2.96 -13.87
N GLN A 19 -24.39 -2.37 -12.91
CA GLN A 19 -23.83 -1.35 -12.02
C GLN A 19 -22.79 -1.95 -11.06
N CYS A 20 -23.02 -3.16 -10.54
CA CYS A 20 -22.02 -3.89 -9.75
C CYS A 20 -20.76 -4.17 -10.58
N THR A 21 -20.91 -4.64 -11.82
CA THR A 21 -19.80 -4.87 -12.74
C THR A 21 -19.06 -3.57 -13.06
N ALA A 22 -19.77 -2.45 -13.21
CA ALA A 22 -19.16 -1.14 -13.42
C ALA A 22 -18.36 -0.66 -12.20
N TYR A 23 -18.87 -0.89 -10.99
CA TYR A 23 -18.14 -0.59 -9.75
C TYR A 23 -16.89 -1.46 -9.60
N ALA A 24 -17.00 -2.77 -9.88
CA ALA A 24 -15.87 -3.69 -9.85
C ALA A 24 -14.78 -3.28 -10.84
N ALA A 25 -15.15 -2.96 -12.09
CA ALA A 25 -14.21 -2.47 -13.09
C ALA A 25 -13.53 -1.16 -12.65
N MET A 26 -14.26 -0.26 -11.97
CA MET A 26 -13.70 0.97 -11.42
C MET A 26 -12.67 0.69 -10.33
N ALA A 27 -12.97 -0.20 -9.39
CA ALA A 27 -12.04 -0.61 -8.35
C ALA A 27 -10.79 -1.32 -8.94
N GLU A 28 -10.98 -2.19 -9.93
CA GLU A 28 -9.88 -2.86 -10.64
C GLU A 28 -8.97 -1.85 -11.37
N ALA A 29 -9.55 -0.86 -12.05
CA ALA A 29 -8.79 0.17 -12.74
C ALA A 29 -7.98 1.03 -11.76
N VAL A 30 -8.58 1.44 -10.63
CA VAL A 30 -7.88 2.17 -9.56
C VAL A 30 -6.73 1.33 -8.99
N ASN A 31 -6.96 0.04 -8.74
CA ASN A 31 -5.92 -0.85 -8.23
C ASN A 31 -4.78 -1.07 -9.25
N ALA A 32 -5.12 -1.23 -10.53
CA ALA A 32 -4.14 -1.39 -11.61
C ALA A 32 -3.29 -0.12 -11.81
N HIS A 33 -3.90 1.06 -11.75
CA HIS A 33 -3.20 2.34 -11.79
C HIS A 33 -2.24 2.45 -10.59
N ASN A 34 -2.76 2.27 -9.37
CA ASN A 34 -1.97 2.39 -8.15
C ASN A 34 -0.83 1.37 -8.06
N ALA A 35 -1.01 0.16 -8.60
CA ALA A 35 0.04 -0.85 -8.66
C ALA A 35 1.16 -0.51 -9.67
N ALA A 36 0.86 0.30 -10.68
CA ALA A 36 1.83 0.78 -11.66
C ALA A 36 2.53 2.09 -11.24
N CYS A 37 1.99 2.80 -10.24
CA CYS A 37 2.56 4.03 -9.71
C CYS A 37 3.91 3.78 -9.00
N ALA A 38 4.87 4.66 -9.24
CA ALA A 38 6.13 4.73 -8.52
C ALA A 38 6.03 5.66 -7.30
N VAL A 39 7.04 5.63 -6.42
CA VAL A 39 7.15 6.56 -5.28
C VAL A 39 7.02 8.01 -5.76
N GLY A 40 6.11 8.76 -5.14
CA GLY A 40 5.80 10.14 -5.51
C GLY A 40 4.71 10.32 -6.57
N ASP A 41 4.28 9.26 -7.27
CA ASP A 41 3.16 9.35 -8.23
C ASP A 41 1.81 9.51 -7.53
N SER A 42 0.87 10.19 -8.20
CA SER A 42 -0.49 10.39 -7.72
C SER A 42 -1.31 9.09 -7.77
N LEU A 43 -1.74 8.65 -6.59
CA LEU A 43 -2.66 7.54 -6.40
C LEU A 43 -4.09 7.97 -6.69
N TRP A 44 -4.89 7.01 -7.15
CA TRP A 44 -6.33 7.17 -7.30
C TRP A 44 -7.06 6.52 -6.15
N VAL A 45 -8.20 7.08 -5.78
CA VAL A 45 -9.13 6.52 -4.80
C VAL A 45 -10.53 6.54 -5.36
N VAL A 46 -11.35 5.59 -4.92
CA VAL A 46 -12.79 5.68 -5.12
C VAL A 46 -13.38 6.44 -3.94
N GLU A 47 -13.79 7.68 -4.20
CA GLU A 47 -14.46 8.54 -3.24
C GLU A 47 -15.95 8.19 -3.20
N ASP A 48 -16.47 7.85 -2.02
CA ASP A 48 -17.91 7.59 -1.81
C ASP A 48 -18.63 8.88 -1.43
N LYS A 49 -19.34 9.47 -2.39
CA LYS A 49 -20.16 10.69 -2.19
C LYS A 49 -21.62 10.32 -2.04
N ALA A 50 -22.46 11.20 -1.47
CA ALA A 50 -23.86 10.91 -1.18
C ALA A 50 -24.65 10.30 -2.37
N ASP A 51 -24.44 10.82 -3.58
CA ASP A 51 -25.20 10.42 -4.77
C ASP A 51 -24.39 9.60 -5.79
N ARG A 52 -23.08 9.44 -5.59
CA ARG A 52 -22.18 8.80 -6.57
C ARG A 52 -20.88 8.31 -5.96
N TYR A 53 -20.27 7.32 -6.61
CA TYR A 53 -18.85 7.03 -6.48
C TYR A 53 -18.07 7.81 -7.52
N GLU A 54 -16.88 8.28 -7.18
CA GLU A 54 -16.02 9.06 -8.07
C GLU A 54 -14.56 8.63 -7.93
N VAL A 55 -13.86 8.46 -9.05
CA VAL A 55 -12.41 8.27 -9.03
C VAL A 55 -11.75 9.63 -8.82
N ALA A 56 -11.16 9.84 -7.65
CA ALA A 56 -10.50 11.08 -7.26
C ALA A 56 -9.01 10.84 -6.94
N GLU A 57 -8.26 11.93 -6.78
CA GLU A 57 -6.86 11.86 -6.33
C GLU A 57 -6.79 11.54 -4.84
N GLY A 58 -6.02 10.51 -4.48
CA GLY A 58 -5.91 10.00 -3.11
C GLY A 58 -4.72 10.50 -2.29
N GLY A 59 -3.81 11.23 -2.93
CA GLY A 59 -2.46 11.49 -2.43
C GLY A 59 -1.42 10.80 -3.31
N THR A 60 -0.20 10.64 -2.79
CA THR A 60 0.93 10.07 -3.54
C THR A 60 1.43 8.78 -2.92
N VAL A 61 2.12 7.94 -3.71
CA VAL A 61 2.82 6.76 -3.19
C VAL A 61 3.86 7.22 -2.16
N PRO A 62 3.80 6.74 -0.90
CA PRO A 62 4.75 7.12 0.13
C PRO A 62 6.14 6.56 -0.18
N GLU A 63 7.18 7.28 0.24
CA GLU A 63 8.55 6.79 0.18
C GLU A 63 8.72 5.63 1.16
N PRO A 64 9.39 4.52 0.78
CA PRO A 64 9.67 3.44 1.72
C PRO A 64 10.44 3.99 2.92
N GLU A 65 10.02 3.58 4.13
CA GLU A 65 10.74 3.95 5.33
C GLU A 65 12.21 3.51 5.21
N PRO A 66 13.15 4.35 5.64
CA PRO A 66 14.56 3.98 5.60
C PRO A 66 14.76 2.70 6.42
N ALA A 67 15.61 1.82 5.91
CA ALA A 67 15.99 0.62 6.65
C ALA A 67 16.48 1.02 8.05
N SER A 68 15.95 0.35 9.07
CA SER A 68 16.35 0.61 10.45
C SER A 68 17.86 0.37 10.59
N THR A 69 18.56 1.31 11.22
CA THR A 69 19.97 1.15 11.57
C THR A 69 20.18 0.30 12.82
N LEU A 70 19.10 -0.20 13.42
CA LEU A 70 19.18 -1.07 14.58
C LEU A 70 19.75 -2.43 14.15
N PRO A 71 20.63 -3.03 14.97
CA PRO A 71 21.15 -4.36 14.71
C PRO A 71 19.99 -5.35 14.64
N THR A 72 20.06 -6.22 13.64
CA THR A 72 19.11 -7.31 13.46
C THR A 72 19.11 -8.23 14.67
N THR A 73 18.04 -9.03 14.81
CA THR A 73 17.97 -10.04 15.87
C THR A 73 19.16 -10.99 15.82
N GLU A 74 19.62 -11.36 14.62
CA GLU A 74 20.78 -12.22 14.43
C GLU A 74 22.07 -11.56 14.94
N GLU A 75 22.33 -10.31 14.58
CA GLU A 75 23.50 -9.56 15.07
C GLU A 75 23.47 -9.39 16.60
N ARG A 76 22.29 -9.16 17.18
CA ARG A 76 22.12 -9.05 18.64
C ARG A 76 22.38 -10.39 19.35
N LEU A 77 21.99 -11.50 18.74
CA LEU A 77 22.26 -12.85 19.25
C LEU A 77 23.76 -13.16 19.17
N ALA A 78 24.39 -12.90 18.02
CA ALA A 78 25.83 -13.11 17.84
C ALA A 78 26.67 -12.28 18.82
N ALA A 79 26.28 -11.02 19.06
CA ALA A 79 26.95 -10.17 20.05
C ALA A 79 26.81 -10.70 21.49
N LEU A 80 25.64 -11.24 21.83
CA LEU A 80 25.40 -11.87 23.13
C LEU A 80 26.23 -13.16 23.29
N GLU A 81 26.24 -14.01 22.28
CA GLU A 81 27.02 -15.25 22.27
C GLU A 81 28.52 -14.97 22.37
N ALA A 82 29.02 -14.00 21.61
CA ALA A 82 30.42 -13.57 21.69
C ALA A 82 30.77 -13.06 23.10
N GLY A 83 29.90 -12.25 23.71
CA GLY A 83 30.11 -11.77 25.08
C GLY A 83 30.12 -12.88 26.14
N LEU A 84 29.29 -13.91 25.96
CA LEU A 84 29.28 -15.10 26.83
C LEU A 84 30.57 -15.92 26.68
N ILE A 85 31.08 -16.07 25.45
CA ILE A 85 32.34 -16.77 25.17
C ILE A 85 33.52 -16.02 25.80
N GLU A 86 33.57 -14.70 25.68
CA GLU A 86 34.64 -13.89 26.29
C GLU A 86 34.61 -13.96 27.82
N LEU A 87 33.42 -13.98 28.43
CA LEU A 87 33.28 -14.12 29.88
C LEU A 87 33.83 -15.48 30.35
N ALA A 88 33.44 -16.56 29.67
CA ALA A 88 33.92 -17.91 29.98
C ALA A 88 35.44 -18.06 29.79
N ALA A 89 36.05 -17.28 28.89
CA ALA A 89 37.50 -17.29 28.66
C ALA A 89 38.30 -16.54 29.75
N GLN A 90 37.67 -15.66 30.54
CA GLN A 90 38.31 -14.93 31.64
C GLN A 90 38.34 -15.72 32.97
N GLU A 91 37.66 -16.87 33.04
CA GLU A 91 37.57 -17.73 34.23
C GLU A 91 38.62 -18.85 34.28
N VAL A 92 39.70 -18.76 33.49
CA VAL A 92 40.81 -19.74 33.40
C VAL A 92 42.14 -19.16 33.88
#